data_AF-A0A661SUY9-F1
#
_entry.id   AF-A0A661SUY9-F1
#
_cell.length_a   1.000
_cell.length_b   1.000
_cell.length_c   1.000
_cell.angle_alpha   90.00
_cell.angle_beta   90.00
_cell.angle_gamma   90.00
#
_symmetry.space_group_name_H-M   'P 1'
#
loop_
_entity.id
_entity.type
_entity.pdbx_description
1 polymer ?
#
loop_
_entity_poly.entity_id
_entity_poly.type
_entity_poly.pdbx_seq_one_letter_code
_entity_poly.pdbx_strand_id
1 'polypeptide(L)'
;MLKKCLVAMIFFFMTLTSAFSDQAAWIKKSDAYKAGEMINSGTVLRAYCAPCGDTKWTDLPVKQVEVKNADAEFYQVFINGKGIDLAYVYTEQEGKWVNLAMLLGLDVSDAPKFLPEPNDADSESEVHLIDNILNQCMAKDSSNANMVNCHYEAYELWDAELNKVYNQLRVRLTPKQQKALKIAQLGWIKYRDLEFKLIGSVHGSLQGSMYKLIQAAERMDIVRERTLRLRSYTDLLEGH
;
A
#
# COMPACT_ATOMS: atom_id res chain seq x y z
N MET A 1 -38.14 12.96 58.12
CA MET A 1 -37.14 12.11 57.45
C MET A 1 -37.88 11.08 56.62
N LEU A 2 -37.75 11.11 55.29
CA LEU A 2 -37.86 9.94 54.41
C LEU A 2 -37.32 10.38 53.04
N LYS A 3 -36.13 9.88 52.67
CA LYS A 3 -35.43 10.21 51.42
C LYS A 3 -36.13 9.54 50.24
N LYS A 4 -36.37 10.29 49.17
CA LYS A 4 -36.79 9.77 47.86
C LYS A 4 -35.63 8.96 47.26
N CYS A 5 -35.79 7.65 47.11
CA CYS A 5 -34.92 6.83 46.28
C CYS A 5 -35.32 7.01 44.81
N LEU A 6 -34.50 7.72 44.06
CA LEU A 6 -34.55 7.75 42.60
C LEU A 6 -33.83 6.49 42.11
N VAL A 7 -34.55 5.52 41.54
CA VAL A 7 -33.95 4.38 40.86
C VAL A 7 -33.43 4.88 39.52
N ALA A 8 -32.13 5.14 39.44
CA ALA A 8 -31.45 5.37 38.17
C ALA A 8 -31.38 4.02 37.44
N MET A 9 -32.19 3.89 36.39
CA MET A 9 -32.13 2.77 35.45
C MET A 9 -30.83 2.95 34.66
N ILE A 10 -29.74 2.37 35.16
CA ILE A 10 -28.47 2.28 34.45
C ILE A 10 -28.75 1.36 33.25
N PHE A 11 -29.01 1.96 32.09
CA PHE A 11 -28.88 1.28 30.81
C PHE A 11 -27.40 0.90 30.70
N PHE A 12 -27.09 -0.31 31.14
CA PHE A 12 -25.84 -0.98 30.80
C PHE A 12 -25.91 -1.20 29.28
N PHE A 13 -25.40 -0.22 28.53
CA PHE A 13 -25.11 -0.39 27.12
C PHE A 13 -24.06 -1.49 27.07
N MET A 14 -24.49 -2.74 26.87
CA MET A 14 -23.62 -3.79 26.40
C MET A 14 -23.02 -3.24 25.11
N THR A 15 -21.77 -2.78 25.20
CA THR A 15 -20.96 -2.58 24.01
C THR A 15 -20.86 -3.97 23.41
N LEU A 16 -21.68 -4.25 22.40
CA LEU A 16 -21.39 -5.25 21.40
C LEU A 16 -19.98 -4.94 20.93
N THR A 17 -19.00 -5.68 21.46
CA THR A 17 -17.71 -5.80 20.79
C THR A 17 -18.09 -6.29 19.41
N SER A 18 -17.94 -5.41 18.41
CA SER A 18 -18.08 -5.76 17.00
C SER A 18 -17.22 -7.00 16.78
N ALA A 19 -17.86 -8.16 16.72
CA ALA A 19 -17.26 -9.36 16.17
C ALA A 19 -16.88 -8.94 14.75
N PHE A 20 -15.57 -8.88 14.48
CA PHE A 20 -15.06 -8.59 13.15
C PHE A 20 -15.74 -9.57 12.20
N SER A 21 -16.48 -9.03 11.24
CA SER A 21 -17.46 -9.74 10.43
C SER A 21 -16.87 -11.00 9.78
N ASP A 22 -17.52 -12.14 9.97
CA ASP A 22 -17.36 -13.36 9.19
C ASP A 22 -17.88 -13.07 7.76
N GLN A 23 -17.07 -12.44 6.92
CA GLN A 23 -17.53 -11.88 5.64
C GLN A 23 -17.85 -12.97 4.62
N ALA A 24 -17.11 -14.07 4.65
CA ALA A 24 -17.31 -15.21 3.77
C ALA A 24 -17.03 -16.55 4.48
N ALA A 25 -17.35 -16.64 5.78
CA ALA A 25 -17.27 -17.90 6.52
C ALA A 25 -18.43 -18.85 6.14
N TRP A 26 -19.64 -18.30 6.01
CA TRP A 26 -20.85 -19.02 5.68
C TRP A 26 -21.37 -18.54 4.33
N ILE A 27 -21.28 -19.40 3.31
CA ILE A 27 -21.56 -19.04 1.92
C ILE A 27 -22.52 -20.04 1.27
N LYS A 28 -23.06 -19.69 0.10
CA LYS A 28 -23.97 -20.57 -0.63
C LYS A 28 -23.29 -21.88 -0.97
N LYS A 29 -24.08 -22.97 -0.98
CA LYS A 29 -23.63 -24.32 -1.33
C LYS A 29 -22.75 -24.33 -2.58
N SER A 30 -23.20 -23.73 -3.68
CA SER A 30 -22.47 -23.71 -4.95
C SER A 30 -21.06 -23.13 -4.81
N ASP A 31 -20.92 -22.06 -4.04
CA ASP A 31 -19.67 -21.34 -3.90
C ASP A 31 -18.74 -22.06 -2.91
N ALA A 32 -19.30 -22.71 -1.89
CA ALA A 32 -18.55 -23.54 -0.96
C ALA A 32 -17.91 -24.76 -1.64
N TYR A 33 -18.65 -25.42 -2.54
CA TYR A 33 -18.10 -26.54 -3.30
C TYR A 33 -17.05 -26.09 -4.32
N LYS A 34 -17.27 -24.97 -5.04
CA LYS A 34 -16.24 -24.39 -5.91
C LYS A 34 -14.97 -24.05 -5.12
N ALA A 35 -15.11 -23.43 -3.96
CA ALA A 35 -13.99 -23.11 -3.07
C ALA A 35 -13.23 -24.38 -2.67
N GLY A 36 -13.95 -25.43 -2.26
CA GLY A 36 -13.35 -26.73 -1.91
C GLY A 36 -12.61 -27.38 -3.08
N GLU A 37 -13.12 -27.28 -4.32
CA GLU A 37 -12.48 -27.79 -5.54
C GLU A 37 -11.23 -27.00 -5.93
N MET A 38 -11.18 -25.70 -5.64
CA MET A 38 -10.01 -24.85 -5.92
C MET A 38 -8.85 -25.08 -4.94
N ILE A 39 -9.12 -25.63 -3.75
CA ILE A 39 -8.11 -25.87 -2.72
C ILE A 39 -7.60 -27.30 -2.80
N ASN A 40 -6.39 -27.49 -3.33
CA ASN A 40 -5.79 -28.81 -3.45
C ASN A 40 -5.09 -29.24 -2.15
N SER A 41 -5.29 -30.49 -1.72
CA SER A 41 -4.48 -31.08 -0.64
C SER A 41 -3.00 -31.12 -1.06
N GLY A 42 -2.10 -30.80 -0.13
CA GLY A 42 -0.66 -30.67 -0.37
C GLY A 42 -0.20 -29.26 -0.74
N THR A 43 -1.12 -28.30 -0.92
CA THR A 43 -0.78 -26.88 -1.11
C THR A 43 -0.64 -26.14 0.22
N VAL A 44 -0.13 -24.91 0.17
CA VAL A 44 -0.14 -23.98 1.30
C VAL A 44 -1.06 -22.83 0.93
N LEU A 45 -2.03 -22.53 1.79
CA LEU A 45 -2.79 -21.29 1.75
C LEU A 45 -2.16 -20.28 2.72
N ARG A 46 -2.53 -19.01 2.63
CA ARG A 46 -2.16 -17.99 3.62
C ARG A 46 -3.40 -17.38 4.24
N ALA A 47 -3.38 -17.19 5.55
CA ALA A 47 -4.43 -16.49 6.29
C ALA A 47 -3.97 -15.09 6.70
N TYR A 48 -4.79 -14.07 6.44
CA TYR A 48 -4.50 -12.67 6.73
C TYR A 48 -5.78 -11.83 6.85
N CYS A 49 -5.97 -11.16 7.99
CA CYS A 49 -7.08 -10.25 8.24
C CYS A 49 -6.57 -8.83 8.56
N ALA A 50 -6.45 -7.99 7.53
CA ALA A 50 -6.10 -6.58 7.70
C ALA A 50 -7.06 -5.81 8.62
N PRO A 51 -8.40 -5.95 8.52
CA PRO A 51 -9.34 -5.27 9.42
C PRO A 51 -9.17 -5.70 10.89
N CYS A 52 -8.73 -6.93 11.13
CA CYS A 52 -8.46 -7.46 12.47
C CYS A 52 -7.14 -6.91 13.06
N GLY A 53 -6.35 -6.18 12.27
CA GLY A 53 -5.04 -5.66 12.66
C GLY A 53 -3.89 -6.63 12.43
N ASP A 54 -4.05 -7.66 11.61
CA ASP A 54 -2.93 -8.53 11.24
C ASP A 54 -1.87 -7.70 10.51
N THR A 55 -0.62 -7.80 10.95
CA THR A 55 0.52 -7.13 10.30
C THR A 55 1.30 -8.05 9.37
N LYS A 56 0.96 -9.34 9.35
CA LYS A 56 1.58 -10.37 8.50
C LYS A 56 0.61 -11.53 8.31
N TRP A 57 0.74 -12.24 7.20
CA TRP A 57 0.01 -13.48 6.97
C TRP A 57 0.54 -14.62 7.86
N THR A 58 -0.22 -15.71 7.91
CA THR A 58 0.21 -17.00 8.46
C THR A 58 0.01 -18.11 7.44
N ASP A 59 0.98 -19.01 7.31
CA ASP A 59 0.85 -20.16 6.42
C ASP A 59 -0.16 -21.17 7.00
N LEU A 60 -1.05 -21.64 6.13
CA LEU A 60 -2.07 -22.64 6.39
C LEU A 60 -1.84 -23.84 5.45
N PRO A 61 -0.98 -24.81 5.84
CA PRO A 61 -0.74 -26.00 5.05
C PRO A 61 -2.02 -26.82 4.91
N VAL A 62 -2.41 -27.18 3.69
CA VAL A 62 -3.63 -27.92 3.41
C VAL A 62 -3.35 -29.42 3.43
N LYS A 63 -3.77 -30.12 4.48
CA LYS A 63 -3.75 -31.60 4.53
C LYS A 63 -5.10 -32.18 4.12
N GLN A 64 -6.17 -31.53 4.57
CA GLN A 64 -7.54 -31.97 4.31
C GLN A 64 -8.43 -30.77 4.05
N VAL A 65 -9.34 -30.90 3.09
CA VAL A 65 -10.39 -29.94 2.78
C VAL A 65 -11.74 -30.64 2.93
N GLU A 66 -12.66 -30.03 3.66
CA GLU A 66 -14.03 -30.52 3.80
C GLU A 66 -15.01 -29.36 3.61
N VAL A 67 -16.15 -29.62 2.98
CA VAL A 67 -17.26 -28.67 2.90
C VAL A 67 -18.41 -29.24 3.73
N LYS A 68 -18.81 -28.52 4.78
CA LYS A 68 -19.89 -28.96 5.68
C LYS A 68 -21.02 -27.96 5.68
N ASN A 69 -22.21 -28.46 5.96
CA ASN A 69 -23.38 -27.61 6.18
C ASN A 69 -23.17 -26.85 7.51
N ALA A 70 -23.29 -25.52 7.45
CA ALA A 70 -23.18 -24.66 8.62
C ALA A 70 -24.57 -24.44 9.25
N ASP A 71 -25.59 -24.27 8.41
CA ASP A 71 -27.01 -24.21 8.79
C ASP A 71 -27.93 -24.61 7.61
N ALA A 72 -29.23 -24.31 7.70
CA ALA A 72 -30.21 -24.68 6.68
C ALA A 72 -29.90 -24.18 5.25
N GLU A 73 -29.19 -23.05 5.10
CA GLU A 73 -28.98 -22.40 3.80
C GLU A 73 -27.49 -22.22 3.44
N PHE A 74 -26.62 -22.27 4.43
CA PHE A 74 -25.20 -21.95 4.28
C PHE A 74 -24.28 -23.15 4.52
N TYR A 75 -23.13 -23.08 3.87
CA TYR A 75 -22.05 -24.04 3.94
C TYR A 75 -20.76 -23.32 4.31
N GLN A 76 -19.87 -24.05 4.97
CA GLN A 76 -18.55 -23.56 5.35
C GLN A 76 -17.47 -24.52 4.86
N VAL A 77 -16.35 -23.96 4.42
CA VAL A 77 -15.14 -24.69 4.04
C VAL A 77 -14.29 -24.90 5.30
N PHE A 78 -13.76 -26.10 5.45
CA PHE A 78 -12.90 -26.51 6.55
C PHE A 78 -11.55 -26.94 6.00
N ILE A 79 -10.47 -26.39 6.57
CA ILE A 79 -9.10 -26.80 6.30
C ILE A 79 -8.55 -27.46 7.56
N ASN A 80 -8.14 -28.72 7.44
CA ASN A 80 -7.65 -29.53 8.56
C ASN A 80 -8.61 -29.56 9.77
N GLY A 81 -9.92 -29.58 9.51
CA GLY A 81 -10.96 -29.55 10.54
C GLY A 81 -11.27 -28.17 11.14
N LYS A 82 -10.57 -27.09 10.73
CA LYS A 82 -10.86 -25.71 11.14
C LYS A 82 -11.70 -25.01 10.05
N GLY A 83 -12.86 -24.47 10.43
CA GLY A 83 -13.66 -23.63 9.55
C GLY A 83 -12.90 -22.36 9.18
N ILE A 84 -12.90 -22.00 7.90
CA ILE A 84 -12.22 -20.80 7.41
C ILE A 84 -13.24 -19.75 6.96
N ASP A 85 -12.82 -18.48 7.00
CA ASP A 85 -13.47 -17.38 6.32
C ASP A 85 -12.69 -17.09 5.03
N LEU A 86 -13.33 -17.30 3.88
CA LEU A 86 -12.68 -17.13 2.57
C LEU A 86 -12.23 -15.67 2.32
N ALA A 87 -12.81 -14.69 3.02
CA ALA A 87 -12.43 -13.29 2.91
C ALA A 87 -11.02 -13.02 3.45
N TYR A 88 -10.48 -13.91 4.29
CA TYR A 88 -9.17 -13.77 4.91
C TYR A 88 -8.21 -14.90 4.52
N VAL A 89 -8.54 -15.65 3.46
CA VAL A 89 -7.72 -16.76 2.97
C VAL A 89 -7.27 -16.46 1.54
N TYR A 90 -5.99 -16.74 1.29
CA TYR A 90 -5.31 -16.44 0.05
C TYR A 90 -4.68 -17.70 -0.53
N THR A 91 -4.73 -17.82 -1.85
CA THR A 91 -4.13 -18.92 -2.62
C THR A 91 -3.13 -18.36 -3.62
N GLU A 92 -2.07 -19.11 -3.90
CA GLU A 92 -1.07 -18.72 -4.89
C GLU A 92 -1.62 -18.92 -6.30
N GLN A 93 -1.56 -17.88 -7.13
CA GLN A 93 -1.87 -17.89 -8.56
C GLN A 93 -0.75 -17.15 -9.29
N GLU A 94 -0.03 -17.87 -10.16
CA GLU A 94 1.04 -17.30 -11.00
C GLU A 94 2.06 -16.45 -10.20
N GLY A 95 2.47 -16.93 -9.03
CA GLY A 95 3.43 -16.25 -8.16
C GLY A 95 2.88 -15.10 -7.33
N LYS A 96 1.54 -14.91 -7.27
CA LYS A 96 0.87 -13.93 -6.41
C LYS A 96 -0.11 -14.60 -5.46
N TRP A 97 -0.20 -14.11 -4.23
CA TRP A 97 -1.20 -14.57 -3.27
C TRP A 97 -2.50 -13.79 -3.43
N VAL A 98 -3.54 -14.44 -3.94
CA VAL A 98 -4.81 -13.81 -4.30
C VAL A 98 -5.92 -14.23 -3.34
N ASN A 99 -6.75 -13.27 -2.94
CA ASN A 99 -7.88 -13.49 -2.03
C ASN A 99 -8.89 -14.48 -2.63
N LEU A 100 -9.18 -15.54 -1.88
CA LEU A 100 -9.98 -16.67 -2.37
C LEU A 100 -11.45 -16.30 -2.55
N ALA A 101 -12.04 -15.49 -1.66
CA ALA A 101 -13.41 -15.00 -1.83
C ALA A 101 -13.55 -14.14 -3.10
N MET A 102 -12.58 -13.27 -3.38
CA MET A 102 -12.59 -12.44 -4.59
C MET A 102 -12.39 -13.26 -5.87
N LEU A 103 -11.58 -14.33 -5.84
CA LEU A 103 -11.46 -15.27 -6.98
C LEU A 103 -12.79 -15.98 -7.28
N LEU A 104 -13.58 -16.25 -6.25
CA LEU A 104 -14.91 -16.86 -6.37
C LEU A 104 -15.99 -15.85 -6.79
N GLY A 105 -15.65 -14.56 -6.89
CA GLY A 105 -16.59 -13.49 -7.19
C GLY A 105 -17.54 -13.16 -6.04
N LEU A 106 -17.17 -13.50 -4.80
CA LEU A 106 -17.92 -13.11 -3.61
C LEU A 106 -17.68 -11.64 -3.29
N ASP A 107 -18.73 -10.95 -2.86
CA ASP A 107 -18.66 -9.55 -2.45
C ASP A 107 -18.12 -9.48 -1.02
N VAL A 108 -16.87 -9.02 -0.88
CA VAL A 108 -16.16 -8.87 0.40
C VAL A 108 -15.52 -7.48 0.46
N SER A 109 -15.57 -6.85 1.63
CA SER A 109 -15.03 -5.52 1.89
C SER A 109 -13.80 -5.58 2.79
N ASP A 110 -12.96 -4.55 2.76
CA ASP A 110 -11.85 -4.35 3.71
C ASP A 110 -10.73 -5.42 3.72
N ALA A 111 -10.84 -6.48 2.91
CA ALA A 111 -9.76 -7.42 2.63
C ALA A 111 -9.03 -7.03 1.33
N PRO A 112 -7.69 -7.00 1.29
CA PRO A 112 -6.98 -6.70 0.06
C PRO A 112 -7.08 -7.87 -0.92
N LYS A 113 -7.09 -7.57 -2.23
CA LYS A 113 -7.09 -8.59 -3.29
C LYS A 113 -5.82 -9.45 -3.30
N PHE A 114 -4.68 -8.86 -2.94
CA PHE A 114 -3.39 -9.53 -2.87
C PHE A 114 -2.79 -9.40 -1.48
N LEU A 115 -2.01 -10.39 -1.02
CA LEU A 115 -1.26 -10.23 0.21
C LEU A 115 -0.10 -9.24 0.04
N PRO A 116 0.23 -8.47 1.10
CA PRO A 116 1.53 -7.83 1.18
C PRO A 116 2.60 -8.91 1.39
N GLU A 117 3.63 -8.95 0.56
CA GLU A 117 4.86 -9.69 0.84
C GLU A 117 5.54 -9.13 2.10
N PRO A 118 6.38 -9.90 2.80
CA PRO A 118 7.06 -9.46 4.04
C PRO A 118 7.92 -8.19 3.89
N ASN A 119 8.20 -7.76 2.67
CA ASN A 119 8.92 -6.54 2.34
C ASN A 119 8.02 -5.43 1.74
N ASP A 120 6.71 -5.66 1.63
CA ASP A 120 5.74 -4.75 0.99
C ASP A 120 5.19 -3.68 1.94
N ALA A 121 5.96 -3.32 2.97
CA ALA A 121 5.76 -2.06 3.69
C ALA A 121 6.07 -0.84 2.80
N ASP A 122 6.70 -1.05 1.64
CA ASP A 122 6.78 -0.10 0.54
C ASP A 122 6.13 -0.71 -0.70
N SER A 123 4.95 -0.22 -1.07
CA SER A 123 4.33 -0.56 -2.34
C SER A 123 5.26 -0.13 -3.49
N GLU A 124 5.81 -1.10 -4.22
CA GLU A 124 6.57 -0.87 -5.44
C GLU A 124 5.61 -0.34 -6.52
N SER A 125 5.47 1.00 -6.59
CA SER A 125 5.53 1.61 -7.92
C SER A 125 6.83 1.11 -8.53
N GLU A 126 6.80 0.48 -9.70
CA GLU A 126 7.98 0.08 -10.48
C GLU A 126 9.15 1.04 -10.17
N VAL A 127 10.18 0.56 -9.44
CA VAL A 127 11.26 1.41 -8.96
C VAL A 127 11.77 2.21 -10.14
N HIS A 128 11.68 3.53 -10.05
CA HIS A 128 11.92 4.38 -11.19
C HIS A 128 13.34 4.14 -11.72
N LEU A 129 13.53 4.14 -13.04
CA LEU A 129 14.85 3.91 -13.65
C LEU A 129 15.95 4.82 -13.03
N ILE A 130 15.61 6.06 -12.68
CA ILE A 130 16.54 6.99 -12.04
C ILE A 130 16.94 6.53 -10.62
N ASP A 131 16.01 5.96 -9.86
CA ASP A 131 16.30 5.39 -8.54
C ASP A 131 17.19 4.16 -8.67
N ASN A 132 16.98 3.33 -9.70
CA ASN A 132 17.88 2.22 -10.01
C ASN A 132 19.28 2.69 -10.40
N ILE A 133 19.41 3.76 -11.19
CA ILE A 133 20.70 4.38 -11.52
C ILE A 133 21.41 4.88 -10.25
N LEU A 134 20.68 5.56 -9.36
CA LEU A 134 21.19 6.01 -8.06
C LEU A 134 21.70 4.84 -7.22
N ASN A 135 20.91 3.77 -7.08
CA ASN A 135 21.28 2.57 -6.33
C ASN A 135 22.55 1.91 -6.89
N GLN A 136 22.64 1.79 -8.22
CA GLN A 136 23.83 1.25 -8.89
C GLN A 136 25.06 2.14 -8.70
N CYS A 137 24.90 3.46 -8.67
CA CYS A 137 26.00 4.39 -8.41
C CYS A 137 26.52 4.25 -6.97
N MET A 138 25.62 4.21 -5.98
CA MET A 138 25.98 4.08 -4.56
C MET A 138 26.64 2.73 -4.25
N ALA A 139 26.26 1.65 -4.96
CA ALA A 139 26.84 0.32 -4.77
C ALA A 139 28.32 0.23 -5.20
N LYS A 140 28.83 1.17 -6.02
CA LYS A 140 30.23 1.15 -6.49
C LYS A 140 31.23 1.53 -5.41
N ASP A 141 30.86 2.46 -4.53
CA ASP A 141 31.69 2.95 -3.44
C ASP A 141 30.79 3.50 -2.33
N SER A 142 30.96 2.95 -1.12
CA SER A 142 30.19 3.32 0.07
C SER A 142 30.70 4.57 0.78
N SER A 143 31.68 5.29 0.19
CA SER A 143 32.12 6.57 0.73
C SER A 143 31.03 7.63 0.65
N ASN A 144 30.91 8.46 1.69
CA ASN A 144 29.98 9.60 1.68
C ASN A 144 30.24 10.57 0.52
N ALA A 145 31.49 10.68 0.05
CA ALA A 145 31.83 11.52 -1.09
C ALA A 145 31.24 10.98 -2.40
N ASN A 146 31.34 9.67 -2.64
CA ASN A 146 30.71 9.03 -3.79
C ASN A 146 29.18 9.14 -3.71
N MET A 147 28.60 8.82 -2.55
CA MET A 147 27.14 8.91 -2.38
C MET A 147 26.60 10.32 -2.62
N VAL A 148 27.32 11.37 -2.20
CA VAL A 148 26.95 12.77 -2.51
C VAL A 148 26.93 13.01 -4.03
N ASN A 149 27.97 12.55 -4.75
CA ASN A 149 28.01 12.70 -6.21
C ASN A 149 26.88 11.94 -6.89
N CYS A 150 26.60 10.71 -6.47
CA CYS A 150 25.48 9.91 -7.00
C CYS A 150 24.13 10.63 -6.82
N HIS A 151 23.90 11.28 -5.67
CA HIS A 151 22.68 12.06 -5.45
C HIS A 151 22.60 13.31 -6.32
N TYR A 152 23.72 13.97 -6.61
CA TYR A 152 23.74 15.09 -7.56
C TYR A 152 23.45 14.63 -8.99
N GLU A 153 24.03 13.51 -9.43
CA GLU A 153 23.72 12.94 -10.75
C GLU A 153 22.24 12.54 -10.86
N ALA A 154 21.70 11.89 -9.83
CA ALA A 154 20.28 11.54 -9.77
C ALA A 154 19.37 12.77 -9.74
N TYR A 155 19.76 13.83 -9.04
CA TYR A 155 19.04 15.12 -9.05
C TYR A 155 18.92 15.70 -10.46
N GLU A 156 20.01 15.72 -11.24
CA GLU A 156 19.98 16.23 -12.62
C GLU A 156 19.07 15.38 -13.53
N LEU A 157 19.11 14.05 -13.37
CA LEU A 157 18.20 13.14 -14.06
C LEU A 157 16.73 13.39 -13.67
N TRP A 158 16.46 13.60 -12.39
CA TRP A 158 15.11 13.88 -11.89
C TRP A 158 14.58 15.24 -12.34
N ASP A 159 15.42 16.28 -12.43
CA ASP A 159 15.02 17.59 -12.96
C ASP A 159 14.72 17.52 -14.47
N ALA A 160 15.51 16.75 -15.23
CA ALA A 160 15.21 16.49 -16.63
C ALA A 160 13.88 15.73 -16.81
N GLU A 161 13.64 14.69 -16.01
CA GLU A 161 12.39 13.94 -16.05
C GLU A 161 11.18 14.79 -15.59
N LEU A 162 11.36 15.67 -14.61
CA LEU A 162 10.35 16.64 -14.19
C LEU A 162 9.85 17.48 -15.37
N ASN A 163 10.79 18.02 -16.15
CA ASN A 163 10.47 18.84 -17.32
C ASN A 163 9.76 18.03 -18.42
N LYS A 164 10.16 16.76 -18.62
CA LYS A 164 9.50 15.85 -19.55
C LYS A 164 8.06 15.54 -19.12
N VAL A 165 7.85 15.12 -17.87
CA VAL A 165 6.53 14.80 -17.32
C VAL A 165 5.62 16.04 -17.29
N TYR A 166 6.16 17.21 -16.94
CA TYR A 166 5.41 18.47 -17.02
C TYR A 166 4.86 18.73 -18.43
N ASN A 167 5.69 18.51 -19.46
CA ASN A 167 5.25 18.69 -20.85
C ASN A 167 4.22 17.65 -21.29
N GLN A 168 4.41 16.38 -20.90
CA GLN A 168 3.45 15.31 -21.16
C GLN A 168 2.08 15.59 -20.52
N LEU A 169 2.06 16.02 -19.25
CA LEU A 169 0.84 16.42 -18.59
C LEU A 169 0.20 17.61 -19.30
N ARG A 170 0.98 18.65 -19.60
CA ARG A 170 0.47 19.90 -20.19
C ARG A 170 -0.29 19.69 -21.49
N VAL A 171 0.16 18.79 -22.37
CA VAL A 171 -0.51 18.55 -23.67
C VAL A 171 -1.87 17.84 -23.53
N ARG A 172 -2.15 17.21 -22.38
CA ARG A 172 -3.43 16.53 -22.09
C ARG A 172 -4.46 17.42 -21.41
N LEU A 173 -4.03 18.56 -20.90
CA LEU A 173 -4.87 19.47 -20.14
C LEU A 173 -5.60 20.47 -21.05
N THR A 174 -6.82 20.82 -20.67
CA THR A 174 -7.56 21.96 -21.27
C THR A 174 -6.82 23.29 -21.03
N PRO A 175 -7.10 24.37 -21.80
CA PRO A 175 -6.44 25.66 -21.59
C PRO A 175 -6.55 26.21 -20.16
N LYS A 176 -7.70 26.00 -19.51
CA LYS A 176 -7.92 26.39 -18.10
C LYS A 176 -7.02 25.59 -17.15
N GLN A 177 -6.92 24.29 -17.34
CA GLN A 177 -6.06 23.41 -16.54
C GLN A 177 -4.58 23.67 -16.80
N GLN A 178 -4.16 23.95 -18.04
CA GLN A 178 -2.78 24.33 -18.37
C GLN A 178 -2.35 25.61 -17.63
N LYS A 179 -3.23 26.62 -17.56
CA LYS A 179 -2.97 27.84 -16.79
C LYS A 179 -2.80 27.52 -15.30
N ALA A 180 -3.64 26.65 -14.73
CA ALA A 180 -3.52 26.21 -13.35
C ALA A 180 -2.21 25.44 -13.08
N LEU A 181 -1.85 24.50 -13.96
CA LEU A 181 -0.60 23.75 -13.89
C LEU A 181 0.62 24.69 -13.90
N LYS A 182 0.65 25.68 -14.81
CA LYS A 182 1.75 26.65 -14.90
C LYS A 182 1.88 27.47 -13.61
N ILE A 183 0.78 27.95 -13.06
CA ILE A 183 0.78 28.72 -11.80
C ILE A 183 1.29 27.84 -10.65
N ALA A 184 0.79 26.61 -10.53
CA ALA A 184 1.23 25.68 -9.50
C ALA A 184 2.72 25.34 -9.62
N GLN A 185 3.23 25.15 -10.84
CA GLN A 185 4.64 24.84 -11.08
C GLN A 185 5.56 26.01 -10.73
N LEU A 186 5.19 27.25 -11.09
CA LEU A 186 5.96 28.44 -10.70
C LEU A 186 5.98 28.63 -9.17
N GLY A 187 4.86 28.39 -8.51
CA GLY A 187 4.78 28.40 -7.04
C GLY A 187 5.68 27.34 -6.41
N TRP A 188 5.68 26.13 -6.97
CA TRP A 188 6.55 25.05 -6.49
C TRP A 188 8.04 25.34 -6.70
N ILE A 189 8.46 25.94 -7.82
CA ILE A 189 9.85 26.35 -8.04
C ILE A 189 10.31 27.33 -6.95
N LYS A 190 9.47 28.32 -6.63
CA LYS A 190 9.77 29.26 -5.54
C LYS A 190 9.91 28.57 -4.19
N TYR A 191 9.04 27.59 -3.90
CA TYR A 191 9.16 26.76 -2.70
C TYR A 191 10.47 25.97 -2.69
N ARG A 192 10.76 25.22 -3.75
CA ARG A 192 12.00 24.42 -3.89
C ARG A 192 13.25 25.26 -3.63
N ASP A 193 13.33 26.44 -4.24
CA ASP A 193 14.50 27.30 -4.11
C ASP A 193 14.67 27.87 -2.68
N LEU A 194 13.56 28.08 -1.96
CA LEU A 194 13.60 28.47 -0.54
C LEU A 194 13.97 27.28 0.34
N GLU A 195 13.41 26.10 0.05
CA GLU A 195 13.67 24.88 0.79
C GLU A 195 15.14 24.45 0.66
N PHE A 196 15.71 24.53 -0.55
CA PHE A 196 17.13 24.25 -0.77
C PHE A 196 18.06 25.18 0.03
N LYS A 197 17.68 26.44 0.22
CA LYS A 197 18.42 27.37 1.09
C LYS A 197 18.31 26.97 2.55
N LEU A 198 17.12 26.57 3.00
CA LEU A 198 16.90 26.10 4.37
C LEU A 198 17.71 24.84 4.64
N ILE A 199 17.58 23.81 3.79
CA ILE A 199 18.35 22.55 3.85
C ILE A 199 19.85 22.86 3.93
N GLY A 200 20.35 23.74 3.07
CA GLY A 200 21.76 24.14 3.10
C GLY A 200 22.19 24.85 4.39
N SER A 201 21.31 25.68 4.96
CA SER A 201 21.57 26.35 6.24
C SER A 201 21.57 25.37 7.41
N VAL A 202 20.61 24.44 7.46
CA VAL A 202 20.46 23.46 8.55
C VAL A 202 21.64 22.50 8.53
N HIS A 203 21.86 21.81 7.41
CA HIS A 203 22.91 20.79 7.33
C HIS A 203 24.33 21.40 7.30
N GLY A 204 24.49 22.58 6.72
CA GLY A 204 25.77 23.30 6.70
C GLY A 204 26.26 23.74 8.09
N SER A 205 25.35 23.82 9.08
CA SER A 205 25.71 24.12 10.47
C SER A 205 26.24 22.91 11.25
N LEU A 206 26.11 21.70 10.69
CA LEU A 206 26.45 20.45 11.35
C LEU A 206 27.81 19.91 10.86
N GLN A 207 28.56 19.27 11.76
CA GLN A 207 29.87 18.70 11.43
C GLN A 207 29.74 17.24 10.97
N GLY A 208 30.48 16.87 9.94
CA GLY A 208 30.56 15.50 9.42
C GLY A 208 30.09 15.38 7.96
N SER A 209 30.71 14.48 7.21
CA SER A 209 30.39 14.25 5.80
C SER A 209 29.00 13.64 5.58
N MET A 210 28.43 13.01 6.62
CA MET A 210 27.07 12.45 6.58
C MET A 210 26.02 13.54 6.33
N TYR A 211 26.14 14.72 6.93
CA TYR A 211 25.17 15.80 6.72
C TYR A 211 25.22 16.38 5.31
N LYS A 212 26.36 16.31 4.63
CA LYS A 212 26.46 16.66 3.20
C LYS A 212 25.72 15.66 2.31
N LEU A 213 25.77 14.38 2.68
CA LEU A 213 25.00 13.33 2.00
C LEU A 213 23.50 13.55 2.20
N ILE A 214 23.06 13.75 3.44
CA ILE A 214 21.65 14.02 3.75
C ILE A 214 21.16 15.25 2.98
N GLN A 215 21.94 16.33 2.96
CA GLN A 215 21.64 17.52 2.18
C GLN A 215 21.46 17.23 0.69
N ALA A 216 22.33 16.41 0.08
CA ALA A 216 22.23 16.08 -1.34
C ALA A 216 20.98 15.22 -1.62
N ALA A 217 20.69 14.27 -0.74
CA ALA A 217 19.52 13.39 -0.83
C ALA A 217 18.21 14.18 -0.74
N GLU A 218 18.03 15.01 0.29
CA GLU A 218 16.79 15.79 0.48
C GLU A 218 16.52 16.74 -0.70
N ARG A 219 17.57 17.33 -1.28
CA ARG A 219 17.43 18.18 -2.47
C ARG A 219 16.95 17.40 -3.69
N MET A 220 17.45 16.18 -3.87
CA MET A 220 17.04 15.27 -4.93
C MET A 220 15.57 14.82 -4.72
N ASP A 221 15.21 14.44 -3.50
CA ASP A 221 13.87 13.95 -3.16
C ASP A 221 12.77 14.98 -3.43
N ILE A 222 12.99 16.26 -3.12
CA ILE A 222 12.02 17.33 -3.44
C ILE A 222 11.67 17.36 -4.93
N VAL A 223 12.67 17.16 -5.81
CA VAL A 223 12.46 17.13 -7.26
C VAL A 223 11.78 15.83 -7.68
N ARG A 224 12.25 14.68 -7.18
CA ARG A 224 11.67 13.36 -7.42
C ARG A 224 10.18 13.32 -7.08
N GLU A 225 9.80 13.77 -5.88
CA GLU A 225 8.41 13.80 -5.42
C GLU A 225 7.50 14.64 -6.32
N ARG A 226 8.00 15.79 -6.79
CA ARG A 226 7.24 16.63 -7.72
C ARG A 226 7.04 15.93 -9.05
N THR A 227 8.06 15.27 -9.58
CA THR A 227 8.00 14.50 -10.82
C THR A 227 6.95 13.41 -10.72
N LEU A 228 6.99 12.60 -9.66
CA LEU A 228 6.02 11.52 -9.43
C LEU A 228 4.60 12.06 -9.22
N ARG A 229 4.45 13.20 -8.53
CA ARG A 229 3.15 13.87 -8.41
C ARG A 229 2.58 14.28 -9.77
N LEU A 230 3.37 14.90 -10.64
CA LEU A 230 2.90 15.28 -11.98
C LEU A 230 2.62 14.06 -12.86
N ARG A 231 3.39 12.98 -12.71
CA ARG A 231 3.15 11.72 -13.42
C ARG A 231 1.83 11.10 -13.01
N SER A 232 1.50 11.08 -11.71
CA SER A 232 0.23 10.54 -11.24
C SER A 232 -1.00 11.20 -11.88
N TYR A 233 -0.93 12.51 -12.20
CA TYR A 233 -1.98 13.17 -12.97
C TYR A 233 -2.03 12.74 -14.44
N THR A 234 -0.87 12.49 -15.04
CA THR A 234 -0.74 11.99 -16.42
C THR A 234 -1.37 10.61 -16.56
N ASP A 235 -1.08 9.71 -15.61
CA ASP A 235 -1.57 8.32 -15.59
C ASP A 235 -3.08 8.27 -15.37
N LEU A 236 -3.60 9.09 -14.44
CA LEU A 236 -5.04 9.19 -14.19
C LEU A 236 -5.83 9.69 -15.43
N LEU A 237 -5.22 10.54 -16.24
CA LEU A 237 -5.82 11.02 -17.50
C LEU A 237 -5.64 10.03 -18.66
N GLU A 238 -4.80 9.01 -18.52
CA GLU A 238 -4.57 7.95 -19.52
C GLU A 238 -5.55 6.79 -19.34
N GLY A 239 -6.00 6.55 -18.11
CA GLY A 239 -7.00 5.54 -17.77
C GLY A 239 -8.46 5.94 -18.03
N HIS A 240 -8.70 7.11 -18.64
CA HIS A 240 -10.01 7.70 -18.94
C HIS A 240 -10.03 8.31 -20.33
#